data_AF-A0A7Z9LCD2-F1
#
_entry.id   AF-A0A7Z9LCD2-F1
#
_cell.length_a   1.000
_cell.length_b   1.000
_cell.length_c   1.000
_cell.angle_alpha   90.00
_cell.angle_beta   90.00
_cell.angle_gamma   90.00
#
_symmetry.space_group_name_H-M   'P 1'
#
loop_
_entity.id
_entity.type
_entity.pdbx_description
1 polymer ?
#
loop_
_entity_poly.entity_id
_entity_poly.type
_entity_poly.pdbx_seq_one_letter_code
_entity_poly.pdbx_strand_id
1 'polypeptide(L)'
;MALFTMPGSGSESDAGDALIPLVNAGDASAQSFREAMGRIESGDLHQGLRRLQALHEATWGKNHLVLDPELIPNDDWLVAISLSGLIADEIRNLKPEAAEIYRQQFSERAKSMLARVRQGADPSGFLKVAELYPICDTEPHALLSAGDIFFETDELNRAEMAWALLDSGSKSNPELEEAVLLRRWLLASRRGDLTQANKLRRKLNASGLELPEETIFAAVEAREENSLPQLPFLSGELAWRSHDYRRYSVIFRRAGYRGGEEIRYSSVPSLGDGWVAVPTSRKLLFYDLYGGKLVEDINLRPGAPHFEETDASVRFDSVSKGGVVVTSYVARATKPDDYLGFDIQVALPQRALKAVDVNRSGRVIWDTASRRHSDPSLLRMSFNSKPLIRGERIFALGWTRSGYIDVQLVCLDLHTGEMVWLTPLVGNQVELTMFGEPAREPFLGQIAEKDGILYCCTNLGVVAAVRSWDGQVEWLTEYESASTRAYRGRWRSRQSRRVWAQNPA
;
A
#
# COMPACT_ATOMS: atom_id res chain seq x y z
N MET A 1 36.10 -9.48 48.85
CA MET A 1 34.96 -9.92 48.04
C MET A 1 34.25 -8.66 47.55
N ALA A 2 34.73 -8.08 46.44
CA ALA A 2 34.17 -6.87 45.85
C ALA A 2 33.23 -7.28 44.71
N LEU A 3 31.94 -7.00 44.89
CA LEU A 3 30.92 -7.14 43.86
C LEU A 3 31.03 -5.93 42.92
N PHE A 4 31.52 -6.16 41.71
CA PHE A 4 31.37 -5.23 40.60
C PHE A 4 29.90 -5.26 40.15
N THR A 5 29.18 -4.16 40.38
CA THR A 5 27.92 -3.86 39.73
C THR A 5 28.19 -3.53 38.26
N MET A 6 27.72 -4.38 37.35
CA MET A 6 27.62 -4.05 35.92
C MET A 6 26.63 -2.89 35.77
N PRO A 7 26.96 -1.82 35.01
CA PRO A 7 25.97 -0.81 34.66
C PRO A 7 24.90 -1.46 33.80
N GLY A 8 23.63 -1.29 34.19
CA GLY A 8 22.50 -1.66 33.35
C GLY A 8 22.61 -0.91 32.03
N SER A 9 22.72 -1.65 30.93
CA SER A 9 22.55 -1.10 29.59
C SER A 9 21.11 -0.62 29.47
N GLY A 10 20.88 0.68 29.61
CA GLY A 10 19.67 1.31 29.11
C GLY A 10 19.59 1.00 27.62
N SER A 11 18.53 0.32 27.21
CA SER A 11 18.12 0.32 25.81
C SER A 11 17.51 1.70 25.54
N GLU A 12 18.35 2.67 25.19
CA GLU A 12 17.84 3.83 24.44
C GLU A 12 17.25 3.29 23.15
N SER A 13 15.98 3.61 22.91
CA SER A 13 15.28 3.31 21.67
C SER A 13 15.89 4.13 20.55
N ASP A 14 16.37 3.48 19.48
CA ASP A 14 16.65 4.13 18.18
C ASP A 14 15.30 4.50 17.47
N ALA A 15 14.32 4.98 18.23
CA ALA A 15 13.10 5.58 17.71
C ALA A 15 13.47 7.02 17.31
N GLY A 16 13.18 7.41 16.07
CA GLY A 16 13.43 8.75 15.58
C GLY A 16 14.06 8.82 14.19
N ASP A 17 14.82 7.80 13.74
CA ASP A 17 15.67 7.92 12.54
C ASP A 17 14.99 7.52 11.22
N ALA A 18 13.91 6.75 11.28
CA ALA A 18 13.33 6.08 10.11
C ALA A 18 12.57 7.07 9.20
N LEU A 19 11.91 8.07 9.81
CA LEU A 19 11.15 9.10 9.10
C LEU A 19 11.97 10.34 8.75
N ILE A 20 13.14 10.56 9.36
CA ILE A 20 13.97 11.76 9.15
C ILE A 20 14.20 12.06 7.66
N PRO A 21 14.60 11.09 6.81
CA PRO A 21 14.83 11.39 5.39
C PRO A 21 13.59 11.91 4.67
N LEU A 22 12.40 11.44 5.08
CA LEU A 22 11.13 11.81 4.48
C LEU A 22 10.62 13.17 4.98
N VAL A 23 10.76 13.43 6.29
CA VAL A 23 10.39 14.72 6.88
C VAL A 23 11.31 15.83 6.37
N ASN A 24 12.62 15.59 6.31
CA ASN A 24 13.60 16.56 5.78
C ASN A 24 13.31 16.96 4.33
N ALA A 25 12.75 16.06 3.52
CA ALA A 25 12.35 16.39 2.15
C ALA A 25 11.18 17.40 2.11
N GLY A 26 10.36 17.45 3.17
CA GLY A 26 9.22 18.35 3.34
C GLY A 26 9.52 19.69 4.04
N ASP A 27 10.68 19.84 4.69
CA ASP A 27 10.99 20.97 5.60
C ASP A 27 10.76 22.36 5.00
N ALA A 28 11.20 22.59 3.76
CA ALA A 28 11.00 23.88 3.10
C ALA A 28 9.51 24.20 2.87
N SER A 29 8.71 23.17 2.60
CA SER A 29 7.26 23.30 2.46
C SER A 29 6.59 23.48 3.82
N ALA A 30 7.05 22.78 4.86
CA ALA A 30 6.59 22.95 6.24
C ALA A 30 6.86 24.38 6.76
N GLN A 31 8.03 24.94 6.43
CA GLN A 31 8.35 26.33 6.74
C GLN A 31 7.42 27.31 6.01
N SER A 32 7.19 27.09 4.72
CA SER A 32 6.27 27.90 3.92
C SER A 32 4.84 27.85 4.46
N PHE A 33 4.41 26.70 4.98
CA PHE A 33 3.13 26.52 5.64
C PHE A 33 3.03 27.36 6.91
N ARG A 34 4.02 27.26 7.81
CA ARG A 34 4.06 28.07 9.04
C ARG A 34 4.03 29.57 8.75
N GLU A 35 4.74 30.01 7.71
CA GLU A 35 4.71 31.42 7.28
C GLU A 35 3.35 31.85 6.73
N ALA A 36 2.64 30.97 6.01
CA ALA A 36 1.30 31.25 5.52
C ALA A 36 0.29 31.34 6.68
N MET A 37 0.34 30.41 7.62
CA MET A 37 -0.53 30.40 8.81
C MET A 37 -0.27 31.61 9.71
N GLY A 38 0.99 31.95 9.99
CA GLY A 38 1.32 33.13 10.81
C GLY A 38 0.79 34.45 10.22
N ARG A 39 0.66 34.55 8.89
CA ARG A 39 0.02 35.71 8.24
C ARG A 39 -1.49 35.75 8.42
N ILE A 40 -2.14 34.59 8.33
CA ILE A 40 -3.58 34.46 8.58
C ILE A 40 -3.88 34.86 10.03
N GLU A 41 -3.08 34.36 10.97
CA GLU A 41 -3.19 34.68 12.40
C GLU A 41 -2.92 36.16 12.70
N SER A 42 -1.98 36.80 12.00
CA SER A 42 -1.68 38.23 12.15
C SER A 42 -2.70 39.15 11.46
N GLY A 43 -3.72 38.60 10.80
CA GLY A 43 -4.79 39.36 10.13
C GLY A 43 -4.54 39.71 8.66
N ASP A 44 -3.43 39.30 8.06
CA ASP A 44 -3.15 39.44 6.62
C ASP A 44 -3.77 38.27 5.84
N LEU A 45 -5.11 38.19 5.90
CA LEU A 45 -5.89 37.05 5.38
C LEU A 45 -5.68 36.85 3.88
N HIS A 46 -5.66 37.94 3.10
CA HIS A 46 -5.53 37.83 1.64
C HIS A 46 -4.19 37.23 1.21
N GLN A 47 -3.07 37.70 1.78
CA GLN A 47 -1.76 37.18 1.40
C GLN A 47 -1.52 35.79 2.00
N GLY A 48 -1.95 35.56 3.24
CA GLY A 48 -1.86 34.27 3.91
C GLY A 48 -2.57 33.16 3.14
N LEU A 49 -3.85 33.34 2.80
CA LEU A 49 -4.64 32.35 2.07
C LEU A 49 -4.10 32.08 0.66
N ARG A 50 -3.59 33.08 -0.05
CA ARG A 50 -2.93 32.88 -1.37
C ARG A 50 -1.69 32.02 -1.27
N ARG A 51 -0.86 32.25 -0.27
CA ARG A 51 0.35 31.44 -0.03
C ARG A 51 -0.02 30.03 0.36
N LEU A 52 -1.02 29.87 1.23
CA LEU A 52 -1.51 28.56 1.67
C LEU A 52 -2.04 27.74 0.48
N GLN A 53 -2.90 28.33 -0.36
CA GLN A 53 -3.44 27.64 -1.53
C GLN A 53 -2.36 27.32 -2.57
N ALA A 54 -1.44 28.25 -2.84
CA ALA A 54 -0.34 28.00 -3.78
C ALA A 54 0.58 26.87 -3.28
N LEU A 55 0.81 26.81 -1.97
CA LEU A 55 1.55 25.72 -1.35
C LEU A 55 0.80 24.39 -1.51
N HIS A 56 -0.51 24.37 -1.23
CA HIS A 56 -1.34 23.17 -1.37
C HIS A 56 -1.23 22.57 -2.78
N GLU A 57 -1.41 23.40 -3.82
CA GLU A 57 -1.30 22.97 -5.21
C GLU A 57 0.11 22.48 -5.57
N ALA A 58 1.14 23.04 -4.94
CA ALA A 58 2.54 22.69 -5.21
C ALA A 58 3.00 21.41 -4.50
N THR A 59 2.39 21.06 -3.35
CA THR A 59 2.73 19.88 -2.54
C THR A 59 1.84 18.68 -2.84
N TRP A 60 0.66 18.91 -3.43
CA TRP A 60 -0.25 17.84 -3.84
C TRP A 60 0.44 16.75 -4.67
N GLY A 61 0.29 15.49 -4.25
CA GLY A 61 0.87 14.32 -4.91
C GLY A 61 2.38 14.15 -4.74
N LYS A 62 3.07 15.06 -4.05
CA LYS A 62 4.50 14.91 -3.70
C LYS A 62 4.73 14.21 -2.37
N ASN A 63 3.67 14.00 -1.58
CA ASN A 63 3.73 13.38 -0.26
C ASN A 63 4.79 14.04 0.65
N HIS A 64 4.88 15.38 0.64
CA HIS A 64 5.70 16.08 1.62
C HIS A 64 5.09 15.84 3.01
N LEU A 65 5.89 15.27 3.91
CA LEU A 65 5.44 14.89 5.23
C LEU A 65 5.88 15.92 6.27
N VAL A 66 5.06 16.07 7.31
CA VAL A 66 5.36 16.85 8.50
C VAL A 66 5.03 16.00 9.73
N LEU A 67 5.74 16.22 10.83
CA LEU A 67 5.37 15.61 12.10
C LEU A 67 4.02 16.16 12.56
N ASP A 68 3.14 15.27 12.99
CA ASP A 68 1.83 15.63 13.50
C ASP A 68 2.01 16.44 14.80
N PRO A 69 1.61 17.72 14.84
CA PRO A 69 1.82 18.59 15.99
C PRO A 69 0.98 18.21 17.21
N GLU A 70 -0.16 17.53 17.04
CA GLU A 70 -1.04 17.10 18.13
C GLU A 70 -0.57 15.78 18.77
N LEU A 71 0.13 14.96 17.98
CA LEU A 71 0.67 13.66 18.38
C LEU A 71 2.17 13.71 18.69
N ILE A 72 2.71 14.88 19.03
CA ILE A 72 3.98 15.02 19.76
C ILE A 72 3.78 14.98 21.30
N PRO A 73 3.27 13.89 21.92
CA PRO A 73 3.45 13.72 23.36
C PRO A 73 4.11 12.38 23.72
N ASN A 74 5.24 12.50 24.43
CA ASN A 74 6.05 11.47 25.06
C ASN A 74 6.90 10.62 24.11
N ASP A 75 8.16 10.43 24.50
CA ASP A 75 9.34 9.84 23.84
C ASP A 75 9.18 8.51 23.06
N ASP A 76 7.99 8.00 22.82
CA ASP A 76 7.81 6.62 22.39
C ASP A 76 7.56 6.45 20.86
N TRP A 77 6.88 7.37 20.15
CA TRP A 77 6.52 7.18 18.72
C TRP A 77 6.38 8.49 17.93
N LEU A 78 7.07 8.62 16.77
CA LEU A 78 6.87 9.73 15.83
C LEU A 78 5.74 9.41 14.85
N VAL A 79 4.81 10.36 14.69
CA VAL A 79 3.76 10.31 13.66
C VAL A 79 3.98 11.41 12.64
N ALA A 80 4.01 11.05 11.36
CA ALA A 80 4.09 11.99 10.25
C ALA A 80 2.83 11.92 9.39
N ILE A 81 2.31 13.07 8.98
CA ILE A 81 1.11 13.21 8.14
C ILE A 81 1.47 13.94 6.84
N SER A 82 0.61 13.85 5.83
CA SER A 82 0.83 14.65 4.61
C SER A 82 0.56 16.13 4.88
N LEU A 83 1.51 16.98 4.47
CA LEU A 83 1.34 18.44 4.54
C LEU A 83 0.13 18.92 3.76
N SER A 84 -0.18 18.24 2.66
CA SER A 84 -1.35 18.55 1.85
C SER A 84 -2.66 18.27 2.60
N GLY A 85 -2.75 17.15 3.32
CA GLY A 85 -3.91 16.86 4.17
C GLY A 85 -4.05 17.89 5.30
N LEU A 86 -2.93 18.22 5.96
CA LEU A 86 -2.90 19.26 6.99
C LEU A 86 -3.41 20.62 6.44
N ILE A 87 -2.95 21.04 5.26
CA ILE A 87 -3.43 22.28 4.64
C ILE A 87 -4.93 22.21 4.32
N ALA A 88 -5.43 21.08 3.81
CA ALA A 88 -6.85 20.91 3.54
C ALA A 88 -7.70 21.06 4.81
N ASP A 89 -7.25 20.45 5.91
CA ASP A 89 -7.94 20.53 7.21
C ASP A 89 -7.89 21.93 7.81
N GLU A 90 -6.77 22.64 7.72
CA GLU A 90 -6.69 24.06 8.11
C GLU A 90 -7.65 24.94 7.30
N ILE A 91 -7.78 24.70 5.99
CA ILE A 91 -8.73 25.44 5.16
C ILE A 91 -10.18 25.13 5.57
N ARG A 92 -10.51 23.87 5.86
CA ARG A 92 -11.85 23.46 6.35
C ARG A 92 -12.20 24.11 7.69
N ASN A 93 -11.19 24.34 8.53
CA ASN A 93 -11.34 24.90 9.88
C ASN A 93 -11.14 26.43 9.93
N LEU A 94 -11.06 27.12 8.79
CA LEU A 94 -10.96 28.57 8.75
C LEU A 94 -12.14 29.24 9.48
N LYS A 95 -11.84 30.34 10.18
CA LYS A 95 -12.87 31.21 10.75
C LYS A 95 -13.81 31.73 9.66
N PRO A 96 -15.10 32.02 9.95
CA PRO A 96 -16.09 32.40 8.94
C PRO A 96 -15.66 33.53 8.00
N GLU A 97 -15.00 34.56 8.52
CA GLU A 97 -14.47 35.68 7.72
C GLU A 97 -13.39 35.23 6.71
N ALA A 98 -12.43 34.42 7.16
CA ALA A 98 -11.35 33.90 6.31
C ALA A 98 -11.89 32.89 5.29
N ALA A 99 -12.85 32.05 5.68
CA ALA A 99 -13.52 31.10 4.78
C ALA A 99 -14.26 31.83 3.65
N GLU A 100 -14.93 32.94 3.93
CA GLU A 100 -15.61 33.75 2.92
C GLU A 100 -14.62 34.36 1.92
N ILE A 101 -13.52 34.94 2.43
CA ILE A 101 -12.43 35.47 1.58
C ILE A 101 -11.81 34.36 0.72
N TYR A 102 -11.61 33.17 1.29
CA TYR A 102 -11.09 32.02 0.56
C TYR A 102 -12.01 31.64 -0.61
N ARG A 103 -13.32 31.48 -0.35
CA ARG A 103 -14.31 31.15 -1.40
C ARG A 103 -14.32 32.21 -2.49
N GLN A 104 -14.32 33.49 -2.15
CA GLN A 104 -14.31 34.58 -3.13
C GLN A 104 -13.06 34.55 -4.03
N GLN A 105 -11.91 34.17 -3.49
CA GLN A 105 -10.65 34.15 -4.27
C GLN A 105 -10.49 32.91 -5.15
N PHE A 106 -10.97 31.74 -4.72
CA PHE A 106 -10.60 30.47 -5.36
C PHE A 106 -11.75 29.75 -6.06
N SER A 107 -13.02 30.15 -5.86
CA SER A 107 -14.16 29.43 -6.46
C SER A 107 -14.13 29.38 -7.99
N GLU A 108 -13.76 30.47 -8.68
CA GLU A 108 -13.67 30.46 -10.15
C GLU A 108 -12.57 29.53 -10.67
N ARG A 109 -11.45 29.45 -9.94
CA ARG A 109 -10.36 28.52 -10.27
C ARG A 109 -10.79 27.07 -10.04
N ALA A 110 -11.48 26.80 -8.94
CA ALA A 110 -12.02 25.49 -8.62
C ALA A 110 -13.05 25.03 -9.68
N LYS A 111 -13.95 25.93 -10.13
CA LYS A 111 -14.91 25.66 -11.20
C LYS A 111 -14.23 25.31 -12.52
N SER A 112 -13.19 26.07 -12.88
CA SER A 112 -12.40 25.80 -14.09
C SER A 112 -11.71 24.43 -14.03
N MET A 113 -11.15 24.07 -12.88
CA MET A 113 -10.53 22.75 -12.69
C MET A 113 -11.56 21.61 -12.73
N LEU A 114 -12.72 21.77 -12.08
CA LEU A 114 -13.81 20.79 -12.14
C LEU A 114 -14.31 20.58 -13.58
N ALA A 115 -14.48 21.66 -14.34
CA ALA A 115 -14.92 21.59 -15.73
C ALA A 115 -13.92 20.81 -16.61
N ARG A 116 -12.61 20.96 -16.36
CA ARG A 116 -11.57 20.19 -17.06
C ARG A 116 -11.62 18.70 -16.70
N VAL A 117 -11.78 18.37 -15.42
CA VAL A 117 -11.84 16.97 -14.96
C VAL A 117 -13.06 16.25 -15.51
N ARG A 118 -14.21 16.94 -15.62
CA ARG A 118 -15.44 16.38 -16.20
C ARG A 118 -15.28 15.85 -17.63
N GLN A 119 -14.30 16.34 -18.39
CA GLN A 119 -14.03 15.85 -19.74
C GLN A 119 -13.34 14.49 -19.77
N GLY A 120 -12.62 14.12 -18.70
CA GLY A 120 -11.82 12.90 -18.63
C GLY A 120 -12.49 11.71 -17.94
N ALA A 121 -13.58 11.94 -17.19
CA ALA A 121 -14.28 10.91 -16.39
C ALA A 121 -13.37 10.08 -15.45
N ASP A 122 -12.25 10.66 -14.99
CA ASP A 122 -11.35 10.03 -14.02
C ASP A 122 -11.75 10.42 -12.58
N PRO A 123 -12.19 9.47 -11.74
CA PRO A 123 -12.54 9.73 -10.34
C PRO A 123 -11.43 10.42 -9.54
N SER A 124 -10.17 10.08 -9.82
CA SER A 124 -9.01 10.65 -9.11
C SER A 124 -8.89 12.15 -9.36
N GLY A 125 -9.26 12.61 -10.56
CA GLY A 125 -9.32 14.03 -10.89
C GLY A 125 -10.37 14.77 -10.06
N PHE A 126 -11.52 14.14 -9.80
CA PHE A 126 -12.58 14.75 -9.01
C PHE A 126 -12.20 14.84 -7.53
N LEU A 127 -11.66 13.76 -6.96
CA LEU A 127 -11.17 13.77 -5.58
C LEU A 127 -10.06 14.80 -5.40
N LYS A 128 -9.17 14.97 -6.39
CA LYS A 128 -8.16 16.03 -6.38
C LYS A 128 -8.78 17.43 -6.32
N VAL A 129 -9.88 17.69 -7.03
CA VAL A 129 -10.57 18.99 -6.96
C VAL A 129 -11.16 19.23 -5.58
N ALA A 130 -11.80 18.21 -5.00
CA ALA A 130 -12.38 18.29 -3.67
C ALA A 130 -11.32 18.61 -2.61
N GLU A 131 -10.18 17.92 -2.67
CA GLU A 131 -9.13 18.12 -1.67
C GLU A 131 -8.36 19.43 -1.88
N LEU A 132 -8.08 19.85 -3.13
CA LEU A 132 -7.35 21.10 -3.40
C LEU A 132 -8.15 22.36 -3.12
N TYR A 133 -9.47 22.31 -3.26
CA TYR A 133 -10.36 23.44 -3.03
C TYR A 133 -11.45 23.04 -2.03
N PRO A 134 -11.07 22.72 -0.79
CA PRO A 134 -12.04 22.40 0.24
C PRO A 134 -12.88 23.66 0.51
N ILE A 135 -14.09 23.49 1.06
CA ILE A 135 -15.07 24.55 1.37
C ILE A 135 -15.62 25.35 0.18
N CYS A 136 -15.09 25.21 -1.03
CA CYS A 136 -15.66 25.79 -2.24
C CYS A 136 -16.92 25.01 -2.67
N ASP A 137 -17.87 25.69 -3.31
CA ASP A 137 -19.13 25.08 -3.79
C ASP A 137 -18.91 23.91 -4.78
N THR A 138 -17.71 23.81 -5.34
CA THR A 138 -17.31 22.72 -6.23
C THR A 138 -16.98 21.41 -5.52
N GLU A 139 -16.55 21.45 -4.25
CA GLU A 139 -16.15 20.26 -3.48
C GLU A 139 -17.29 19.22 -3.42
N PRO A 140 -18.53 19.59 -3.04
CA PRO A 140 -19.65 18.64 -3.04
C PRO A 140 -19.89 17.97 -4.38
N HIS A 141 -19.88 18.76 -5.46
CA HIS A 141 -20.10 18.24 -6.81
C HIS A 141 -18.97 17.30 -7.25
N ALA A 142 -17.73 17.58 -6.86
CA ALA A 142 -16.59 16.76 -7.18
C ALA A 142 -16.67 15.42 -6.45
N LEU A 143 -16.93 15.42 -5.14
CA LEU A 143 -17.08 14.19 -4.33
C LEU A 143 -18.25 13.32 -4.79
N LEU A 144 -19.40 13.93 -5.12
CA LEU A 144 -20.54 13.20 -5.69
C LEU A 144 -20.15 12.53 -7.01
N SER A 145 -19.52 13.27 -7.93
CA SER A 145 -19.10 12.75 -9.23
C SER A 145 -18.07 11.62 -9.10
N ALA A 146 -17.11 11.76 -8.19
CA ALA A 146 -16.12 10.71 -7.91
C ALA A 146 -16.80 9.44 -7.42
N GLY A 147 -17.67 9.55 -6.42
CA GLY A 147 -18.37 8.41 -5.85
C GLY A 147 -19.34 7.76 -6.83
N ASP A 148 -20.01 8.53 -7.69
CA ASP A 148 -20.90 8.02 -8.74
C ASP A 148 -20.10 7.15 -9.74
N ILE A 149 -18.92 7.61 -10.18
CA ILE A 149 -18.09 6.83 -11.09
C ILE A 149 -17.53 5.57 -10.39
N PHE A 150 -17.08 5.67 -9.13
CA PHE A 150 -16.65 4.47 -8.37
C PHE A 150 -17.78 3.47 -8.18
N PHE A 151 -19.01 3.95 -7.98
CA PHE A 151 -20.17 3.08 -7.87
C PHE A 151 -20.47 2.37 -9.20
N GLU A 152 -20.37 3.10 -10.32
CA GLU A 152 -20.53 2.53 -11.67
C GLU A 152 -19.45 1.50 -12.02
N THR A 153 -18.23 1.65 -11.51
CA THR A 153 -17.12 0.69 -11.69
C THR A 153 -17.10 -0.45 -10.66
N ASP A 154 -18.15 -0.59 -9.85
CA ASP A 154 -18.29 -1.60 -8.77
C ASP A 154 -17.22 -1.49 -7.66
N GLU A 155 -16.63 -0.30 -7.49
CA GLU A 155 -15.69 0.05 -6.42
C GLU A 155 -16.42 0.62 -5.20
N LEU A 156 -17.38 -0.16 -4.68
CA LEU A 156 -18.37 0.28 -3.69
C LEU A 156 -17.77 0.95 -2.42
N ASN A 157 -16.63 0.46 -1.93
CA ASN A 157 -15.98 1.04 -0.74
C ASN A 157 -15.44 2.45 -1.02
N ARG A 158 -14.92 2.70 -2.23
CA ARG A 158 -14.42 4.03 -2.61
C ARG A 158 -15.57 5.01 -2.85
N ALA A 159 -16.68 4.51 -3.42
CA ALA A 159 -17.90 5.30 -3.52
C ALA A 159 -18.39 5.76 -2.14
N GLU A 160 -18.41 4.84 -1.16
CA GLU A 160 -18.77 5.17 0.23
C GLU A 160 -17.87 6.23 0.84
N MET A 161 -16.54 6.08 0.72
CA MET A 161 -15.59 7.05 1.24
C MET A 161 -15.80 8.44 0.64
N ALA A 162 -15.94 8.53 -0.68
CA ALA A 162 -16.13 9.80 -1.37
C ALA A 162 -17.38 10.53 -0.86
N TRP A 163 -18.48 9.81 -0.65
CA TRP A 163 -19.71 10.38 -0.12
C TRP A 163 -19.68 10.60 1.40
N ALA A 164 -18.88 9.86 2.16
CA ALA A 164 -18.71 10.06 3.60
C ALA A 164 -18.05 11.40 3.92
N LEU A 165 -17.16 11.90 3.06
CA LEU A 165 -16.57 13.23 3.17
C LEU A 165 -17.60 14.37 3.12
N LEU A 166 -18.82 14.10 2.64
CA LEU A 166 -19.91 15.08 2.59
C LEU A 166 -20.72 15.16 3.88
N ASP A 167 -20.47 14.32 4.89
CA ASP A 167 -21.32 14.25 6.10
C ASP A 167 -21.33 15.51 6.96
N SER A 168 -20.22 16.25 6.99
CA SER A 168 -20.10 17.50 7.73
C SER A 168 -20.80 18.66 6.99
N GLY A 169 -20.69 18.72 5.66
CA GLY A 169 -21.24 19.79 4.83
C GLY A 169 -22.68 19.60 4.37
N SER A 170 -23.15 18.36 4.19
CA SER A 170 -24.49 18.04 3.67
C SER A 170 -25.62 18.49 4.58
N LYS A 171 -25.43 18.44 5.91
CA LYS A 171 -26.46 18.84 6.89
C LYS A 171 -26.92 20.30 6.78
N SER A 172 -26.13 21.15 6.13
CA SER A 172 -26.41 22.56 5.93
C SER A 172 -27.11 22.85 4.59
N ASN A 173 -27.26 21.86 3.71
CA ASN A 173 -27.87 21.99 2.39
C ASN A 173 -28.84 20.81 2.12
N PRO A 174 -30.17 21.03 2.18
CA PRO A 174 -31.17 19.97 2.02
C PRO A 174 -31.06 19.19 0.70
N GLU A 175 -30.75 19.85 -0.41
CA GLU A 175 -30.63 19.19 -1.72
C GLU A 175 -29.40 18.25 -1.75
N LEU A 176 -28.30 18.68 -1.13
CA LEU A 176 -27.09 17.87 -1.01
C LEU A 176 -27.29 16.70 -0.04
N GLU A 177 -28.00 16.91 1.06
CA GLU A 177 -28.35 15.84 2.01
C GLU A 177 -29.19 14.76 1.33
N GLU A 178 -30.24 15.14 0.60
CA GLU A 178 -31.07 14.21 -0.17
C GLU A 178 -30.24 13.44 -1.21
N ALA A 179 -29.38 14.15 -1.97
CA ALA A 179 -28.50 13.54 -2.96
C ALA A 179 -27.54 12.50 -2.36
N VAL A 180 -26.97 12.76 -1.18
CA VAL A 180 -26.09 11.81 -0.45
C VAL A 180 -26.89 10.64 0.11
N LEU A 181 -28.07 10.89 0.68
CA LEU A 181 -28.95 9.84 1.21
C LEU A 181 -29.38 8.86 0.12
N LEU A 182 -29.75 9.35 -1.06
CA LEU A 182 -30.13 8.52 -2.21
C LEU A 182 -28.98 7.58 -2.62
N ARG A 183 -27.76 8.11 -2.72
CA ARG A 183 -26.55 7.35 -3.08
C ARG A 183 -26.20 6.30 -2.04
N ARG A 184 -26.31 6.64 -0.75
CA ARG A 184 -26.14 5.66 0.35
C ARG A 184 -27.19 4.57 0.32
N TRP A 185 -28.44 4.91 -0.04
CA TRP A 185 -29.49 3.91 -0.23
C TRP A 185 -29.17 2.97 -1.39
N LEU A 186 -28.72 3.50 -2.53
CA LEU A 186 -28.27 2.69 -3.68
C LEU A 186 -27.10 1.78 -3.29
N LEU A 187 -26.12 2.29 -2.55
CA LEU A 187 -24.98 1.52 -2.04
C LEU A 187 -25.40 0.39 -1.12
N ALA A 188 -26.22 0.68 -0.10
CA ALA A 188 -26.72 -0.33 0.84
C ALA A 188 -27.52 -1.42 0.09
N SER A 189 -28.36 -1.00 -0.87
CA SER A 189 -29.12 -1.90 -1.73
C SER A 189 -28.21 -2.79 -2.59
N ARG A 190 -27.14 -2.22 -3.17
CA ARG A 190 -26.16 -2.94 -3.98
C ARG A 190 -25.33 -3.93 -3.16
N ARG A 191 -25.04 -3.60 -1.89
CA ARG A 191 -24.33 -4.46 -0.93
C ARG A 191 -25.19 -5.57 -0.34
N GLY A 192 -26.52 -5.44 -0.39
CA GLY A 192 -27.45 -6.34 0.28
C GLY A 192 -27.69 -6.04 1.76
N ASP A 193 -27.28 -4.86 2.25
CA ASP A 193 -27.58 -4.43 3.62
C ASP A 193 -29.02 -3.89 3.69
N LEU A 194 -29.97 -4.82 3.83
CA LEU A 194 -31.40 -4.54 3.84
C LEU A 194 -31.82 -3.67 5.03
N THR A 195 -31.13 -3.81 6.17
CA THR A 195 -31.43 -3.06 7.39
C THR A 195 -31.12 -1.58 7.17
N GLN A 196 -29.93 -1.28 6.67
CA GLN A 196 -29.50 0.08 6.39
C GLN A 196 -30.26 0.68 5.21
N ALA A 197 -30.52 -0.09 4.14
CA ALA A 197 -31.31 0.37 3.00
C ALA A 197 -32.73 0.79 3.43
N ASN A 198 -33.42 -0.01 4.24
CA ASN A 198 -34.75 0.34 4.75
C ASN A 198 -34.73 1.58 5.67
N LYS A 199 -33.70 1.73 6.50
CA LYS A 199 -33.51 2.91 7.35
C LYS A 199 -33.34 4.18 6.52
N LEU A 200 -32.51 4.13 5.47
CA LEU A 200 -32.27 5.27 4.58
C LEU A 200 -33.50 5.61 3.74
N ARG A 201 -34.23 4.59 3.25
CA ARG A 201 -35.49 4.78 2.53
C ARG A 201 -36.53 5.53 3.35
N ARG A 202 -36.71 5.18 4.63
CA ARG A 202 -37.63 5.91 5.52
C ARG A 202 -37.26 7.40 5.66
N LYS A 203 -35.96 7.73 5.65
CA LYS A 203 -35.50 9.12 5.67
C LYS A 203 -35.82 9.85 4.37
N LEU A 204 -35.60 9.20 3.22
CA LEU A 204 -35.90 9.77 1.90
C LEU A 204 -37.41 9.95 1.65
N ASN A 205 -38.23 8.98 2.09
CA ASN A 205 -39.68 9.14 2.02
C ASN A 205 -40.16 10.31 2.91
N ALA A 206 -39.53 10.52 4.07
CA ALA A 206 -39.84 11.65 4.95
C ALA A 206 -39.42 13.01 4.36
N SER A 207 -38.45 13.05 3.43
CA SER A 207 -38.10 14.26 2.68
C SER A 207 -38.95 14.48 1.42
N GLY A 208 -39.91 13.59 1.14
CA GLY A 208 -40.84 13.71 0.01
C GLY A 208 -40.41 12.97 -1.27
N LEU A 209 -39.30 12.24 -1.24
CA LEU A 209 -38.85 11.40 -2.36
C LEU A 209 -39.39 9.97 -2.20
N GLU A 210 -40.49 9.65 -2.89
CA GLU A 210 -41.08 8.30 -2.86
C GLU A 210 -40.25 7.32 -3.69
N LEU A 211 -39.51 6.44 -3.00
CA LEU A 211 -38.78 5.35 -3.64
C LEU A 211 -39.66 4.10 -3.79
N PRO A 212 -39.64 3.44 -4.97
CA PRO A 212 -40.50 2.28 -5.28
C PRO A 212 -40.29 1.14 -4.28
N GLU A 213 -41.37 0.40 -4.00
CA GLU A 213 -41.34 -0.64 -2.96
C GLU A 213 -40.45 -1.83 -3.29
N GLU A 214 -40.24 -2.21 -4.55
CA GLU A 214 -39.50 -3.44 -4.88
C GLU A 214 -39.05 -3.48 -6.35
N THR A 215 -37.74 -3.58 -6.62
CA THR A 215 -37.19 -4.29 -7.81
C THR A 215 -35.68 -4.59 -7.78
N ILE A 216 -34.90 -4.11 -6.80
CA ILE A 216 -33.46 -4.44 -6.70
C ILE A 216 -33.21 -5.76 -5.93
N PHE A 217 -34.23 -6.26 -5.23
CA PHE A 217 -34.09 -7.37 -4.27
C PHE A 217 -33.93 -8.77 -4.87
N ALA A 218 -34.19 -8.98 -6.17
CA ALA A 218 -34.14 -10.32 -6.77
C ALA A 218 -32.73 -10.83 -7.13
N ALA A 219 -31.68 -10.00 -7.03
CA ALA A 219 -30.32 -10.37 -7.43
C ALA A 219 -29.34 -10.59 -6.26
N VAL A 220 -29.77 -10.38 -5.01
CA VAL A 220 -28.87 -10.25 -3.85
C VAL A 220 -29.08 -11.35 -2.80
N GLU A 221 -29.95 -12.34 -3.07
CA GLU A 221 -30.04 -13.54 -2.23
C GLU A 221 -28.76 -14.38 -2.34
N ALA A 222 -27.75 -14.05 -1.53
CA ALA A 222 -26.81 -14.97 -0.85
C ALA A 222 -25.49 -14.26 -0.48
N ARG A 223 -25.50 -13.30 0.43
CA ARG A 223 -24.28 -12.98 1.21
C ARG A 223 -24.64 -12.68 2.65
N GLU A 224 -24.56 -13.72 3.48
CA GLU A 224 -24.64 -13.59 4.94
C GLU A 224 -23.44 -12.80 5.49
N GLU A 225 -23.74 -11.91 6.44
CA GLU A 225 -22.82 -11.06 7.17
C GLU A 225 -21.92 -11.84 8.14
N ASN A 226 -20.64 -11.46 8.17
CA ASN A 226 -19.80 -11.23 9.35
C ASN A 226 -19.97 -12.13 10.59
N SER A 227 -20.00 -13.45 10.42
CA SER A 227 -19.36 -14.33 11.40
C SER A 227 -17.88 -14.47 11.03
N LEU A 228 -16.96 -14.39 12.01
CA LEU A 228 -15.62 -14.97 11.81
C LEU A 228 -15.84 -16.36 11.18
N PRO A 229 -15.25 -16.67 10.01
CA PRO A 229 -15.52 -17.93 9.37
C PRO A 229 -15.16 -19.03 10.36
N GLN A 230 -16.17 -19.74 10.88
CA GLN A 230 -15.89 -21.02 11.50
C GLN A 230 -15.14 -21.81 10.44
N LEU A 231 -14.01 -22.40 10.84
CA LEU A 231 -13.25 -23.26 9.93
C LEU A 231 -14.27 -24.22 9.30
N PRO A 232 -14.36 -24.28 7.95
CA PRO A 232 -15.45 -24.98 7.28
C PRO A 232 -15.43 -26.49 7.51
N PHE A 233 -14.46 -26.98 8.28
CA PHE A 233 -14.28 -28.36 8.68
C PHE A 233 -13.67 -28.43 10.08
N LEU A 234 -14.09 -29.43 10.85
CA LEU A 234 -13.50 -29.80 12.15
C LEU A 234 -12.34 -30.80 11.98
N SER A 235 -12.24 -31.44 10.82
CA SER A 235 -11.21 -32.41 10.44
C SER A 235 -10.99 -32.32 8.93
N GLY A 236 -9.73 -32.37 8.48
CA GLY A 236 -9.40 -32.41 7.05
C GLY A 236 -8.65 -33.69 6.68
N GLU A 237 -8.85 -34.14 5.44
CA GLU A 237 -8.06 -35.20 4.82
C GLU A 237 -7.15 -34.60 3.74
N LEU A 238 -5.99 -35.22 3.51
CA LEU A 238 -5.09 -34.79 2.45
C LEU A 238 -5.67 -35.22 1.09
N ALA A 239 -6.17 -34.24 0.31
CA ALA A 239 -6.77 -34.51 -1.00
C ALA A 239 -5.75 -35.15 -1.99
N TRP A 240 -4.53 -34.62 -2.03
CA TRP A 240 -3.44 -35.15 -2.86
C TRP A 240 -2.09 -34.63 -2.39
N ARG A 241 -1.02 -35.30 -2.86
CA ARG A 241 0.37 -34.91 -2.63
C ARG A 241 1.15 -34.93 -3.93
N SER A 242 1.69 -33.78 -4.32
CA SER A 242 2.63 -33.68 -5.44
C SER A 242 4.08 -33.74 -4.95
N HIS A 243 4.94 -34.47 -5.68
CA HIS A 243 6.35 -34.72 -5.30
C HIS A 243 7.36 -33.96 -6.18
N ASP A 244 6.91 -33.33 -7.26
CA ASP A 244 7.79 -32.74 -8.28
C ASP A 244 8.29 -31.33 -7.95
N TYR A 245 7.73 -30.68 -6.93
CA TYR A 245 8.06 -29.30 -6.58
C TYR A 245 9.57 -29.03 -6.38
N ARG A 246 10.29 -29.95 -5.70
CA ARG A 246 11.73 -29.82 -5.42
C ARG A 246 12.61 -29.77 -6.67
N ARG A 247 12.13 -30.26 -7.82
CA ARG A 247 12.87 -30.18 -9.10
C ARG A 247 12.92 -28.76 -9.66
N TYR A 248 12.04 -27.87 -9.18
CA TYR A 248 11.88 -26.51 -9.68
C TYR A 248 12.40 -25.44 -8.70
N SER A 249 12.94 -25.86 -7.55
CA SER A 249 13.63 -24.99 -6.59
C SER A 249 15.15 -25.00 -6.83
N VAL A 250 15.79 -23.85 -6.80
CA VAL A 250 17.25 -23.74 -6.98
C VAL A 250 17.98 -24.02 -5.67
N ILE A 251 18.59 -25.21 -5.55
CA ILE A 251 19.41 -25.59 -4.39
C ILE A 251 20.77 -26.04 -4.89
N PHE A 252 21.83 -25.26 -4.60
CA PHE A 252 23.20 -25.73 -4.82
C PHE A 252 23.74 -26.30 -3.51
N ARG A 253 24.22 -27.55 -3.54
CA ARG A 253 24.96 -28.11 -2.39
C ARG A 253 26.34 -27.46 -2.34
N ARG A 254 26.53 -26.41 -1.52
CA ARG A 254 27.88 -25.98 -1.14
C ARG A 254 28.59 -27.15 -0.43
N ALA A 255 29.61 -27.71 -1.08
CA ALA A 255 30.47 -28.72 -0.48
C ALA A 255 31.21 -28.11 0.73
N GLY A 256 30.74 -28.39 1.95
CA GLY A 256 31.40 -27.94 3.18
C GLY A 256 30.48 -27.72 4.38
N TYR A 257 29.19 -27.44 4.17
CA TYR A 257 28.23 -27.29 5.26
C TYR A 257 27.74 -28.66 5.75
N ARG A 258 28.43 -29.24 6.75
CA ARG A 258 27.94 -30.39 7.53
C ARG A 258 26.94 -29.90 8.58
N GLY A 259 25.73 -29.60 8.14
CA GLY A 259 24.60 -29.28 9.01
C GLY A 259 23.33 -29.31 8.18
N GLY A 260 22.61 -30.43 8.26
CA GLY A 260 21.31 -30.57 7.60
C GLY A 260 20.24 -29.77 8.33
N GLU A 261 20.27 -28.45 8.22
CA GLU A 261 19.08 -27.66 8.54
C GLU A 261 18.07 -27.84 7.40
N GLU A 262 16.87 -28.29 7.73
CA GLU A 262 15.74 -28.33 6.78
C GLU A 262 15.53 -26.95 6.18
N ILE A 263 15.60 -26.86 4.86
CA ILE A 263 15.29 -25.65 4.10
C ILE A 263 13.80 -25.33 4.31
N ARG A 264 13.49 -24.18 4.92
CA ARG A 264 12.13 -23.69 5.16
C ARG A 264 11.90 -22.35 4.46
N TYR A 265 11.71 -22.34 3.15
CA TYR A 265 11.10 -21.17 2.50
C TYR A 265 9.58 -21.30 2.56
N SER A 266 8.87 -20.17 2.47
CA SER A 266 7.41 -20.15 2.40
C SER A 266 7.01 -19.71 1.01
N SER A 267 6.10 -20.45 0.40
CA SER A 267 5.46 -20.12 -0.85
C SER A 267 3.99 -19.93 -0.59
N VAL A 268 3.41 -18.83 -1.05
CA VAL A 268 1.97 -18.56 -0.95
C VAL A 268 1.37 -18.77 -2.34
N PRO A 269 0.68 -19.91 -2.55
CA PRO A 269 0.04 -20.18 -3.82
C PRO A 269 -1.18 -19.29 -4.03
N SER A 270 -1.59 -19.14 -5.28
CA SER A 270 -2.88 -18.57 -5.65
C SER A 270 -3.79 -19.66 -6.20
N LEU A 271 -5.07 -19.49 -5.96
CA LEU A 271 -6.12 -20.39 -6.39
C LEU A 271 -6.97 -19.70 -7.45
N GLY A 272 -7.55 -20.49 -8.34
CA GLY A 272 -8.65 -20.08 -9.19
C GLY A 272 -9.55 -21.26 -9.51
N ASP A 273 -10.39 -21.11 -10.53
CA ASP A 273 -11.39 -22.10 -10.89
C ASP A 273 -10.73 -23.39 -11.41
N GLY A 274 -10.53 -24.36 -10.51
CA GLY A 274 -9.97 -25.67 -10.80
C GLY A 274 -8.44 -25.72 -10.89
N TRP A 275 -7.72 -24.66 -10.51
CA TRP A 275 -6.25 -24.65 -10.58
C TRP A 275 -5.59 -24.02 -9.34
N VAL A 276 -4.33 -24.40 -9.13
CA VAL A 276 -3.42 -23.85 -8.11
C VAL A 276 -2.14 -23.40 -8.79
N ALA A 277 -1.79 -22.12 -8.65
CA ALA A 277 -0.51 -21.59 -9.11
C ALA A 277 0.47 -21.51 -7.94
N VAL A 278 1.62 -22.19 -8.06
CA VAL A 278 2.66 -22.27 -7.04
C VAL A 278 3.94 -21.61 -7.56
N PRO A 279 4.39 -20.50 -6.98
CA PRO A 279 5.56 -19.78 -7.44
C PRO A 279 6.86 -20.34 -6.85
N THR A 280 7.92 -20.33 -7.66
CA THR A 280 9.32 -20.58 -7.27
C THR A 280 10.21 -19.42 -7.74
N SER A 281 11.52 -19.45 -7.47
CA SER A 281 12.43 -18.40 -7.95
C SER A 281 12.51 -18.28 -9.48
N ARG A 282 12.16 -19.34 -10.21
CA ARG A 282 12.36 -19.46 -11.67
C ARG A 282 11.13 -19.92 -12.44
N LYS A 283 10.16 -20.52 -11.76
CA LYS A 283 9.00 -21.15 -12.39
C LYS A 283 7.72 -20.73 -11.68
N LEU A 284 6.64 -20.65 -12.44
CA LEU A 284 5.30 -20.62 -11.91
C LEU A 284 4.61 -21.92 -12.34
N LEU A 285 4.29 -22.76 -11.37
CA LEU A 285 3.78 -24.11 -11.60
C LEU A 285 2.26 -24.09 -11.47
N PHE A 286 1.54 -24.60 -12.45
CA PHE A 286 0.09 -24.73 -12.43
C PHE A 286 -0.29 -26.19 -12.20
N TYR A 287 -0.99 -26.44 -11.09
CA TYR A 287 -1.55 -27.73 -10.77
C TYR A 287 -3.07 -27.70 -10.98
N ASP A 288 -3.61 -28.82 -11.44
CA ASP A 288 -5.05 -29.09 -11.36
C ASP A 288 -5.44 -29.22 -9.88
N LEU A 289 -6.41 -28.42 -9.44
CA LEU A 289 -6.80 -28.35 -8.03
C LEU A 289 -7.43 -29.67 -7.54
N TYR A 290 -8.10 -30.40 -8.43
CA TYR A 290 -8.84 -31.60 -8.05
C TYR A 290 -7.94 -32.84 -7.97
N GLY A 291 -7.06 -33.02 -8.96
CA GLY A 291 -6.17 -34.18 -9.06
C GLY A 291 -4.74 -33.96 -8.60
N GLY A 292 -4.32 -32.72 -8.34
CA GLY A 292 -2.96 -32.37 -7.93
C GLY A 292 -1.90 -32.59 -9.01
N LYS A 293 -2.32 -32.79 -10.26
CA LYS A 293 -1.43 -33.03 -11.40
C LYS A 293 -0.85 -31.71 -11.90
N LEU A 294 0.46 -31.67 -12.15
CA LEU A 294 1.09 -30.53 -12.82
C LEU A 294 0.57 -30.45 -14.27
N VAL A 295 -0.09 -29.34 -14.59
CA VAL A 295 -0.67 -29.07 -15.91
C VAL A 295 0.30 -28.26 -16.77
N GLU A 296 0.95 -27.25 -16.18
CA GLU A 296 1.82 -26.32 -16.91
C GLU A 296 2.93 -25.75 -15.99
N ASP A 297 4.10 -25.42 -16.57
CA ASP A 297 5.21 -24.77 -15.86
C ASP A 297 5.78 -23.56 -16.64
N ILE A 298 5.42 -22.35 -16.20
CA ILE A 298 5.84 -21.13 -16.88
C ILE A 298 7.25 -20.75 -16.44
N ASN A 299 8.12 -20.45 -17.42
CA ASN A 299 9.43 -19.89 -17.15
C ASN A 299 9.33 -18.41 -16.73
N LEU A 300 9.76 -18.09 -15.51
CA LEU A 300 9.86 -16.72 -15.02
C LEU A 300 11.15 -16.00 -15.47
N ARG A 301 11.97 -16.66 -16.32
CA ARG A 301 13.36 -16.36 -16.79
C ARG A 301 14.37 -17.30 -16.14
N PRO A 302 15.56 -17.52 -16.74
CA PRO A 302 16.64 -18.18 -16.03
C PRO A 302 17.02 -17.28 -14.85
N GLY A 303 16.65 -17.69 -13.64
CA GLY A 303 16.96 -16.98 -12.41
C GLY A 303 18.45 -16.71 -12.27
N ALA A 304 18.78 -15.78 -11.37
CA ALA A 304 20.17 -15.37 -11.16
C ALA A 304 21.06 -16.59 -10.84
N PRO A 305 22.14 -16.84 -11.61
CA PRO A 305 22.93 -18.07 -11.49
C PRO A 305 23.64 -18.22 -10.14
N HIS A 306 23.73 -17.14 -9.36
CA HIS A 306 24.37 -17.08 -8.05
C HIS A 306 23.36 -17.06 -6.88
N PHE A 307 22.06 -17.12 -7.17
CA PHE A 307 21.02 -17.14 -6.14
C PHE A 307 20.63 -18.58 -5.79
N GLU A 308 20.43 -18.83 -4.49
CA GLU A 308 20.00 -20.11 -3.96
C GLU A 308 18.75 -19.93 -3.09
N GLU A 309 17.75 -20.81 -3.24
CA GLU A 309 16.54 -20.87 -2.40
C GLU A 309 16.82 -21.60 -1.07
N THR A 310 17.95 -21.31 -0.44
CA THR A 310 18.39 -21.97 0.81
C THR A 310 18.09 -21.12 2.04
N ASP A 311 17.79 -19.83 1.87
CA ASP A 311 17.47 -18.92 2.95
C ASP A 311 16.00 -19.04 3.37
N ALA A 312 15.75 -19.30 4.66
CA ALA A 312 14.41 -19.48 5.20
C ALA A 312 13.53 -18.21 5.14
N SER A 313 14.16 -17.05 4.93
CA SER A 313 13.48 -15.77 4.70
C SER A 313 12.96 -15.61 3.27
N VAL A 314 13.37 -16.47 2.33
CA VAL A 314 12.87 -16.42 0.96
C VAL A 314 11.37 -16.69 0.94
N ARG A 315 10.65 -15.80 0.27
CA ARG A 315 9.21 -15.87 0.04
C ARG A 315 8.94 -15.80 -1.45
N PHE A 316 8.02 -16.62 -1.93
CA PHE A 316 7.48 -16.51 -3.28
C PHE A 316 5.97 -16.45 -3.16
N ASP A 317 5.40 -15.39 -3.72
CA ASP A 317 3.99 -15.14 -3.60
C ASP A 317 3.37 -15.08 -4.98
N SER A 318 2.17 -15.61 -5.09
CA SER A 318 1.32 -15.42 -6.25
C SER A 318 -0.06 -14.98 -5.80
N VAL A 319 -0.65 -14.09 -6.59
CA VAL A 319 -2.01 -13.59 -6.39
C VAL A 319 -2.74 -13.58 -7.73
N SER A 320 -4.05 -13.82 -7.69
CA SER A 320 -4.86 -13.99 -8.89
C SER A 320 -6.09 -13.08 -8.88
N LYS A 321 -6.48 -12.62 -10.06
CA LYS A 321 -7.77 -11.99 -10.31
C LYS A 321 -8.16 -12.13 -11.78
N GLY A 322 -9.38 -12.57 -12.05
CA GLY A 322 -9.96 -12.56 -13.41
C GLY A 322 -9.11 -13.28 -14.46
N GLY A 323 -8.50 -14.42 -14.09
CA GLY A 323 -7.63 -15.19 -14.99
C GLY A 323 -6.21 -14.63 -15.16
N VAL A 324 -5.87 -13.52 -14.49
CA VAL A 324 -4.49 -13.01 -14.41
C VAL A 324 -3.86 -13.51 -13.12
N VAL A 325 -2.65 -14.06 -13.21
CA VAL A 325 -1.81 -14.39 -12.05
C VAL A 325 -0.60 -13.47 -12.05
N VAL A 326 -0.39 -12.78 -10.92
CA VAL A 326 0.77 -11.94 -10.66
C VAL A 326 1.67 -12.66 -9.65
N THR A 327 2.96 -12.73 -9.94
CA THR A 327 3.93 -13.37 -9.05
C THR A 327 5.25 -12.62 -8.96
N SER A 328 5.91 -12.71 -7.80
CA SER A 328 7.28 -12.23 -7.61
C SER A 328 8.29 -13.34 -7.94
N TYR A 329 9.40 -12.96 -8.59
CA TYR A 329 10.46 -13.90 -8.98
C TYR A 329 11.83 -13.25 -8.92
N VAL A 330 12.90 -14.06 -8.88
CA VAL A 330 14.28 -13.54 -8.82
C VAL A 330 14.78 -13.24 -10.23
N ALA A 331 14.76 -11.96 -10.60
CA ALA A 331 15.19 -11.49 -11.92
C ALA A 331 16.71 -11.40 -12.04
N ARG A 332 17.38 -10.97 -10.96
CA ARG A 332 18.84 -10.86 -10.86
C ARG A 332 19.27 -11.14 -9.41
N ALA A 333 20.56 -11.33 -9.19
CA ALA A 333 21.14 -11.32 -7.86
C ALA A 333 22.54 -10.74 -7.95
N THR A 334 22.96 -10.08 -6.88
CA THR A 334 24.34 -9.60 -6.78
C THR A 334 25.31 -10.78 -6.76
N LYS A 335 26.49 -10.57 -7.32
CA LYS A 335 27.54 -11.58 -7.28
C LYS A 335 28.10 -11.60 -5.85
N PRO A 336 28.17 -12.75 -5.17
CA PRO A 336 28.80 -12.83 -3.88
C PRO A 336 30.32 -12.59 -4.02
N ASP A 337 30.91 -11.91 -3.04
CA ASP A 337 32.34 -11.61 -2.97
C ASP A 337 32.83 -11.69 -1.52
N ASP A 338 34.05 -12.18 -1.32
CA ASP A 338 34.63 -12.39 0.01
C ASP A 338 36.10 -11.99 0.07
N TYR A 339 36.54 -11.58 1.26
CA TYR A 339 37.93 -11.29 1.55
C TYR A 339 38.36 -11.98 2.85
N LEU A 340 39.33 -12.88 2.76
CA LEU A 340 39.82 -13.69 3.89
C LEU A 340 38.70 -14.47 4.62
N GLY A 341 37.64 -14.83 3.89
CA GLY A 341 36.47 -15.51 4.45
C GLY A 341 35.49 -14.59 5.20
N PHE A 342 35.59 -13.27 5.01
CA PHE A 342 34.54 -12.32 5.38
C PHE A 342 33.77 -11.92 4.12
N ASP A 343 32.44 -12.05 4.16
CA ASP A 343 31.59 -11.61 3.04
C ASP A 343 31.74 -10.09 2.85
N ILE A 344 32.28 -9.66 1.70
CA ILE A 344 32.23 -8.27 1.25
C ILE A 344 30.79 -8.00 0.79
N GLN A 345 30.31 -8.85 -0.12
CA GLN A 345 28.99 -8.75 -0.73
C GLN A 345 28.33 -10.12 -0.72
N VAL A 346 27.07 -10.18 -0.29
CA VAL A 346 26.26 -11.40 -0.37
C VAL A 346 25.46 -11.43 -1.67
N ALA A 347 24.93 -12.61 -2.03
CA ALA A 347 24.01 -12.76 -3.16
C ALA A 347 22.60 -12.27 -2.79
N LEU A 348 22.36 -10.96 -2.90
CA LEU A 348 21.06 -10.32 -2.68
C LEU A 348 20.20 -10.48 -3.93
N PRO A 349 18.99 -11.07 -3.83
CA PRO A 349 18.08 -11.15 -4.95
C PRO A 349 17.50 -9.77 -5.28
N GLN A 350 17.44 -9.47 -6.57
CA GLN A 350 16.59 -8.43 -7.11
C GLN A 350 15.34 -9.08 -7.69
N ARG A 351 14.21 -8.84 -7.05
CA ARG A 351 12.94 -9.47 -7.39
C ARG A 351 12.09 -8.58 -8.26
N ALA A 352 11.47 -9.17 -9.27
CA ALA A 352 10.54 -8.48 -10.16
C ALA A 352 9.14 -9.09 -10.06
N LEU A 353 8.15 -8.35 -10.53
CA LEU A 353 6.78 -8.80 -10.67
C LEU A 353 6.53 -9.20 -12.12
N LYS A 354 5.73 -10.24 -12.30
CA LYS A 354 5.30 -10.72 -13.61
C LYS A 354 3.83 -11.08 -13.58
N ALA A 355 3.08 -10.61 -14.57
CA ALA A 355 1.72 -11.07 -14.81
C ALA A 355 1.68 -12.07 -15.96
N VAL A 356 0.90 -13.12 -15.77
CA VAL A 356 0.60 -14.13 -16.78
C VAL A 356 -0.90 -14.30 -16.93
N ASP A 357 -1.33 -14.59 -18.15
CA ASP A 357 -2.71 -14.93 -18.49
C ASP A 357 -2.89 -16.44 -18.39
N VAL A 358 -3.72 -16.90 -17.44
CA VAL A 358 -4.01 -18.31 -17.23
C VAL A 358 -4.86 -18.89 -18.36
N ASN A 359 -5.73 -18.08 -18.97
CA ASN A 359 -6.61 -18.52 -20.06
C ASN A 359 -5.85 -18.72 -21.39
N ARG A 360 -4.64 -18.18 -21.49
CA ARG A 360 -3.80 -18.26 -22.69
C ARG A 360 -2.51 -19.05 -22.44
N SER A 361 -2.61 -20.17 -21.72
CA SER A 361 -1.49 -21.07 -21.41
C SER A 361 -0.29 -20.31 -20.85
N GLY A 362 -0.54 -19.51 -19.81
CA GLY A 362 0.52 -18.83 -19.09
C GLY A 362 1.25 -17.74 -19.87
N ARG A 363 0.65 -17.19 -20.94
CA ARG A 363 1.27 -16.12 -21.73
C ARG A 363 1.60 -14.93 -20.82
N VAL A 364 2.86 -14.48 -20.86
CA VAL A 364 3.30 -13.29 -20.14
C VAL A 364 2.58 -12.06 -20.70
N ILE A 365 1.92 -11.32 -19.80
CA ILE A 365 1.25 -10.05 -20.11
C ILE A 365 2.28 -8.92 -20.01
N TRP A 366 2.94 -8.80 -18.85
CA TRP A 366 3.98 -7.82 -18.58
C TRP A 366 4.98 -8.35 -17.54
N ASP A 367 6.13 -7.67 -17.43
CA ASP A 367 7.26 -8.06 -16.58
C ASP A 367 8.05 -6.81 -16.17
N THR A 368 8.12 -6.50 -14.87
CA THR A 368 8.81 -5.28 -14.38
C THR A 368 10.33 -5.34 -14.55
N ALA A 369 10.92 -6.52 -14.78
CA ALA A 369 12.33 -6.65 -15.15
C ALA A 369 12.59 -6.51 -16.66
N SER A 370 11.57 -6.24 -17.47
CA SER A 370 11.70 -6.00 -18.91
C SER A 370 12.26 -4.61 -19.18
N ARG A 371 13.36 -4.53 -19.96
CA ARG A 371 13.89 -3.24 -20.42
C ARG A 371 12.92 -2.46 -21.34
N ARG A 372 11.87 -3.12 -21.83
CA ARG A 372 10.82 -2.51 -22.65
C ARG A 372 9.70 -1.88 -21.80
N HIS A 373 9.78 -2.00 -20.48
CA HIS A 373 8.82 -1.36 -19.59
C HIS A 373 8.95 0.18 -19.69
N SER A 374 7.83 0.89 -19.59
CA SER A 374 7.77 2.34 -19.75
C SER A 374 8.54 3.09 -18.66
N ASP A 375 8.44 2.63 -17.41
CA ASP A 375 9.14 3.23 -16.27
C ASP A 375 10.47 2.51 -15.91
N PRO A 376 11.64 3.18 -16.05
CA PRO A 376 12.95 2.61 -15.70
C PRO A 376 13.21 2.44 -14.19
N SER A 377 12.43 3.09 -13.31
CA SER A 377 12.60 2.96 -11.86
C SER A 377 12.25 1.56 -11.35
N LEU A 378 11.23 0.94 -11.94
CA LEU A 378 10.79 -0.44 -11.64
C LEU A 378 11.90 -1.46 -11.91
N LEU A 379 12.81 -1.19 -12.84
CA LEU A 379 13.96 -2.05 -13.15
C LEU A 379 15.03 -2.08 -12.04
N ARG A 380 15.00 -1.13 -11.09
CA ARG A 380 15.93 -1.04 -9.96
C ARG A 380 15.28 -1.46 -8.64
N MET A 381 13.96 -1.56 -8.61
CA MET A 381 13.21 -1.98 -7.45
C MET A 381 13.28 -3.50 -7.27
N SER A 382 13.19 -3.95 -6.02
CA SER A 382 13.06 -5.35 -5.65
C SER A 382 11.75 -5.56 -4.88
N PHE A 383 10.89 -6.45 -5.38
CA PHE A 383 9.56 -6.74 -4.79
C PHE A 383 9.55 -8.07 -4.06
N ASN A 384 9.50 -8.02 -2.72
CA ASN A 384 9.50 -9.22 -1.87
C ASN A 384 8.36 -9.26 -0.85
N SER A 385 7.37 -8.38 -1.01
CA SER A 385 6.07 -8.48 -0.36
C SER A 385 5.07 -9.22 -1.26
N LYS A 386 4.07 -9.86 -0.65
CA LYS A 386 2.91 -10.38 -1.37
C LYS A 386 2.13 -9.20 -1.99
N PRO A 387 2.01 -9.12 -3.33
CA PRO A 387 1.23 -8.06 -3.94
C PRO A 387 -0.25 -8.16 -3.56
N LEU A 388 -0.94 -7.04 -3.50
CA LEU A 388 -2.37 -6.95 -3.26
C LEU A 388 -3.08 -6.53 -4.54
N ILE A 389 -4.08 -7.29 -4.99
CA ILE A 389 -4.93 -6.91 -6.12
C ILE A 389 -6.27 -6.38 -5.60
N ARG A 390 -6.66 -5.17 -6.04
CA ARG A 390 -7.99 -4.57 -5.83
C ARG A 390 -8.40 -3.83 -7.10
N GLY A 391 -9.64 -4.03 -7.56
CA GLY A 391 -10.06 -3.46 -8.85
C GLY A 391 -9.09 -3.86 -9.98
N GLU A 392 -8.68 -2.90 -10.79
CA GLU A 392 -7.67 -3.06 -11.85
C GLU A 392 -6.27 -2.61 -11.39
N ARG A 393 -6.02 -2.59 -10.08
CA ARG A 393 -4.76 -2.12 -9.49
C ARG A 393 -4.05 -3.22 -8.71
N ILE A 394 -2.72 -3.16 -8.76
CA ILE A 394 -1.81 -3.97 -7.97
C ILE A 394 -1.04 -3.05 -7.05
N PHE A 395 -1.05 -3.34 -5.76
CA PHE A 395 -0.22 -2.67 -4.77
C PHE A 395 0.89 -3.61 -4.32
N ALA A 396 2.13 -3.12 -4.31
CA ALA A 396 3.27 -3.90 -3.85
C ALA A 396 4.27 -3.01 -3.11
N LEU A 397 4.82 -3.53 -2.01
CA LEU A 397 5.99 -2.92 -1.38
C LEU A 397 7.23 -3.39 -2.14
N GLY A 398 8.01 -2.43 -2.59
CA GLY A 398 9.32 -2.66 -3.17
C GLY A 398 10.37 -1.84 -2.45
N TRP A 399 11.62 -2.26 -2.59
CA TRP A 399 12.75 -1.52 -2.05
C TRP A 399 13.81 -1.24 -3.11
N THR A 400 14.52 -0.13 -2.93
CA THR A 400 15.70 0.24 -3.70
C THR A 400 16.89 0.47 -2.77
N ARG A 401 18.10 0.37 -3.31
CA ARG A 401 19.33 0.67 -2.58
C ARG A 401 19.92 1.99 -3.05
N SER A 402 19.97 2.99 -2.18
CA SER A 402 20.54 4.31 -2.45
C SER A 402 21.25 4.86 -1.20
N GLY A 403 22.35 4.23 -0.80
CA GLY A 403 23.02 4.51 0.49
C GLY A 403 22.28 3.91 1.69
N TYR A 404 20.95 3.99 1.68
CA TYR A 404 20.02 3.30 2.58
C TYR A 404 19.17 2.27 1.80
N ILE A 405 18.33 1.53 2.52
CA ILE A 405 17.22 0.78 1.95
C ILE A 405 15.99 1.67 1.97
N ASP A 406 15.57 2.11 0.79
CA ASP A 406 14.36 2.91 0.62
C ASP A 406 13.20 1.98 0.30
N VAL A 407 12.17 1.97 1.14
CA VAL A 407 10.95 1.20 0.92
C VAL A 407 9.88 2.12 0.35
N GLN A 408 9.23 1.64 -0.69
CA GLN A 408 8.24 2.36 -1.46
C GLN A 408 7.02 1.49 -1.67
N LEU A 409 5.83 2.08 -1.56
CA LEU A 409 4.59 1.49 -2.01
C LEU A 409 4.36 1.87 -3.46
N VAL A 410 4.14 0.87 -4.31
CA VAL A 410 3.92 1.07 -5.74
C VAL A 410 2.53 0.60 -6.11
N CYS A 411 1.83 1.41 -6.90
CA CYS A 411 0.58 1.05 -7.56
C CYS A 411 0.84 0.84 -9.05
N LEU A 412 0.51 -0.36 -9.54
CA LEU A 412 0.60 -0.72 -10.95
C LEU A 412 -0.79 -1.01 -11.50
N ASP A 413 -0.96 -0.75 -12.80
CA ASP A 413 -2.10 -1.26 -13.55
C ASP A 413 -2.01 -2.79 -13.71
N LEU A 414 -3.11 -3.49 -13.45
CA LEU A 414 -3.16 -4.96 -13.50
C LEU A 414 -2.87 -5.51 -14.90
N HIS A 415 -3.31 -4.81 -15.95
CA HIS A 415 -3.30 -5.30 -17.32
C HIS A 415 -2.06 -4.87 -18.09
N THR A 416 -1.50 -3.71 -17.80
CA THR A 416 -0.33 -3.17 -18.50
C THR A 416 0.96 -3.27 -17.68
N GLY A 417 0.86 -3.32 -16.35
CA GLY A 417 1.99 -3.22 -15.44
C GLY A 417 2.54 -1.80 -15.30
N GLU A 418 1.91 -0.81 -15.93
CA GLU A 418 2.36 0.59 -15.86
C GLU A 418 2.19 1.15 -14.44
N MET A 419 3.17 1.96 -14.03
CA MET A 419 3.14 2.60 -12.72
C MET A 419 2.13 3.75 -12.72
N VAL A 420 1.12 3.64 -11.85
CA VAL A 420 0.10 4.68 -11.66
C VAL A 420 0.62 5.73 -10.69
N TRP A 421 1.18 5.29 -9.57
CA TRP A 421 1.82 6.16 -8.57
C TRP A 421 2.83 5.37 -7.73
N LEU A 422 3.68 6.10 -7.01
CA LEU A 422 4.70 5.58 -6.12
C LEU A 422 4.83 6.48 -4.87
N THR A 423 4.85 5.86 -3.70
CA THR A 423 4.89 6.57 -2.41
C THR A 423 6.05 6.06 -1.56
N PRO A 424 7.07 6.90 -1.26
CA PRO A 424 8.12 6.57 -0.31
C PRO A 424 7.55 6.41 1.11
N LEU A 425 7.95 5.35 1.82
CA LEU A 425 7.44 5.03 3.16
C LEU A 425 8.50 5.09 4.25
N VAL A 426 9.74 4.69 3.95
CA VAL A 426 10.85 4.72 4.91
C VAL A 426 12.19 4.62 4.19
N GLY A 427 13.23 5.27 4.72
CA GLY A 427 14.62 5.05 4.34
C GLY A 427 15.42 4.63 5.57
N ASN A 428 15.81 3.36 5.68
CA ASN A 428 16.54 2.85 6.85
C ASN A 428 17.63 1.84 6.45
N GLN A 429 18.42 1.39 7.41
CA GLN A 429 19.46 0.39 7.21
C GLN A 429 18.98 -1.02 7.61
N VAL A 430 19.60 -2.01 6.98
CA VAL A 430 19.54 -3.41 7.42
C VAL A 430 20.88 -3.81 8.00
N GLU A 431 21.01 -5.03 8.52
CA GLU A 431 22.30 -5.58 8.92
C GLU A 431 23.32 -5.44 7.78
N LEU A 432 24.46 -4.82 8.08
CA LEU A 432 25.54 -4.59 7.14
C LEU A 432 26.68 -5.58 7.35
N THR A 433 27.42 -5.88 6.28
CA THR A 433 28.72 -6.56 6.34
C THR A 433 29.76 -5.63 6.97
N MET A 434 30.94 -6.16 7.27
CA MET A 434 32.08 -5.35 7.75
C MET A 434 32.54 -4.30 6.72
N PHE A 435 32.05 -4.37 5.49
CA PHE A 435 32.37 -3.47 4.39
C PHE A 435 31.24 -2.48 4.09
N GLY A 436 30.20 -2.42 4.93
CA GLY A 436 29.08 -1.49 4.78
C GLY A 436 28.05 -1.90 3.72
N GLU A 437 28.15 -3.10 3.16
CA GLU A 437 27.15 -3.63 2.21
C GLU A 437 26.01 -4.33 2.97
N PRO A 438 24.77 -4.36 2.45
CA PRO A 438 23.70 -5.12 3.08
C PRO A 438 24.07 -6.62 3.16
N ALA A 439 24.07 -7.16 4.37
CA ALA A 439 24.40 -8.56 4.64
C ALA A 439 23.23 -9.52 4.36
N ARG A 440 22.03 -8.98 4.15
CA ARG A 440 20.81 -9.76 3.87
C ARG A 440 19.78 -8.96 3.07
N GLU A 441 18.85 -9.68 2.45
CA GLU A 441 17.68 -9.09 1.81
C GLU A 441 16.83 -8.36 2.89
N PRO A 442 16.41 -7.09 2.67
CA PRO A 442 15.44 -6.42 3.54
C PRO A 442 14.13 -7.17 3.52
N PHE A 443 13.55 -7.53 4.66
CA PHE A 443 12.31 -8.29 4.69
C PHE A 443 11.12 -7.34 4.80
N LEU A 444 10.27 -7.21 3.78
CA LEU A 444 9.11 -6.30 3.81
C LEU A 444 7.83 -7.00 4.31
N GLY A 445 6.91 -6.26 4.92
CA GLY A 445 5.65 -6.78 5.44
C GLY A 445 4.57 -6.98 4.36
N GLN A 446 3.34 -7.24 4.80
CA GLN A 446 2.16 -7.33 3.92
C GLN A 446 1.44 -5.99 3.82
N ILE A 447 0.66 -5.86 2.74
CA ILE A 447 -0.28 -4.76 2.54
C ILE A 447 -1.67 -5.29 2.88
N ALA A 448 -2.37 -4.62 3.80
CA ALA A 448 -3.79 -4.79 4.01
C ALA A 448 -4.53 -3.61 3.40
N GLU A 449 -5.76 -3.83 2.93
CA GLU A 449 -6.62 -2.74 2.47
C GLU A 449 -7.95 -2.83 3.18
N LYS A 450 -8.40 -1.68 3.68
CA LYS A 450 -9.71 -1.50 4.26
C LYS A 450 -10.19 -0.10 3.93
N ASP A 451 -11.43 -0.01 3.46
CA ASP A 451 -12.11 1.24 3.15
C ASP A 451 -11.20 2.18 2.35
N GLY A 452 -10.62 1.68 1.25
CA GLY A 452 -9.78 2.45 0.33
C GLY A 452 -8.45 2.95 0.91
N ILE A 453 -8.09 2.58 2.13
CA ILE A 453 -6.79 2.84 2.76
C ILE A 453 -5.94 1.57 2.78
N LEU A 454 -4.70 1.71 2.33
CA LEU A 454 -3.67 0.69 2.33
C LEU A 454 -2.84 0.82 3.62
N TYR A 455 -2.88 -0.22 4.43
CA TYR A 455 -2.05 -0.35 5.62
C TYR A 455 -0.81 -1.18 5.29
N CYS A 456 0.36 -0.56 5.42
CA CYS A 456 1.63 -1.16 5.04
C CYS A 456 2.56 -1.25 6.24
N CYS A 457 3.08 -2.45 6.53
CA CYS A 457 4.17 -2.63 7.49
C CYS A 457 5.48 -2.75 6.73
N THR A 458 6.41 -1.81 6.95
CA THR A 458 7.66 -1.76 6.18
C THR A 458 8.70 -2.77 6.68
N ASN A 459 8.58 -3.26 7.91
CA ASN A 459 9.62 -4.06 8.59
C ASN A 459 10.98 -3.35 8.76
N LEU A 460 11.00 -2.03 8.53
CA LEU A 460 12.14 -1.14 8.74
C LEU A 460 11.81 0.00 9.70
N GLY A 461 10.83 -0.22 10.59
CA GLY A 461 10.48 0.71 11.66
C GLY A 461 9.37 1.71 11.33
N VAL A 462 8.58 1.48 10.27
CA VAL A 462 7.41 2.33 9.94
C VAL A 462 6.17 1.49 9.59
N VAL A 463 5.03 1.84 10.17
CA VAL A 463 3.69 1.45 9.68
C VAL A 463 3.07 2.65 8.97
N ALA A 464 2.48 2.43 7.82
CA ALA A 464 1.90 3.47 6.97
C ALA A 464 0.42 3.23 6.70
N ALA A 465 -0.37 4.30 6.68
CA ALA A 465 -1.67 4.35 6.05
C ALA A 465 -1.58 5.22 4.79
N VAL A 466 -1.89 4.64 3.64
CA VAL A 466 -1.78 5.30 2.33
C VAL A 466 -3.07 5.13 1.56
N ARG A 467 -3.59 6.21 1.02
CA ARG A 467 -4.82 6.22 0.25
C ARG A 467 -4.63 5.48 -1.08
N SER A 468 -5.52 4.55 -1.40
CA SER A 468 -5.32 3.57 -2.48
C SER A 468 -5.47 4.12 -3.90
N TRP A 469 -6.08 5.30 -4.09
CA TRP A 469 -6.37 5.83 -5.42
C TRP A 469 -5.30 6.80 -5.93
N ASP A 470 -4.68 7.61 -5.07
CA ASP A 470 -3.61 8.57 -5.42
C ASP A 470 -2.26 8.28 -4.76
N GLY A 471 -2.20 7.36 -3.80
CA GLY A 471 -0.98 7.09 -3.04
C GLY A 471 -0.67 8.16 -2.00
N GLN A 472 -1.63 9.02 -1.62
CA GLN A 472 -1.39 10.03 -0.61
C GLN A 472 -1.23 9.40 0.78
N VAL A 473 -0.22 9.83 1.52
CA VAL A 473 -0.01 9.39 2.91
C VAL A 473 -1.05 10.03 3.82
N GLU A 474 -1.82 9.22 4.53
CA GLU A 474 -2.69 9.69 5.62
C GLU A 474 -1.86 9.88 6.88
N TRP A 475 -1.12 8.84 7.27
CA TRP A 475 -0.14 8.91 8.35
C TRP A 475 0.94 7.84 8.20
N LEU A 476 2.11 8.12 8.76
CA LEU A 476 3.17 7.17 9.05
C LEU A 476 3.43 7.20 10.55
N THR A 477 3.59 6.04 11.18
CA THR A 477 4.06 5.95 12.57
C THR A 477 5.31 5.09 12.62
N GLU A 478 6.31 5.56 13.36
CA GLU A 478 7.49 4.76 13.63
C GLU A 478 7.18 3.59 14.56
N TYR A 479 8.04 2.59 14.61
CA TYR A 479 8.05 1.56 15.65
C TYR A 479 9.45 1.02 15.86
N GLU A 480 9.72 0.46 17.04
CA GLU A 480 11.02 -0.13 17.37
C GLU A 480 11.39 -1.21 16.33
N SER A 481 12.38 -0.91 15.50
CA SER A 481 12.97 -1.90 14.63
C SER A 481 13.95 -2.75 15.44
N ALA A 482 13.97 -4.08 15.24
CA ALA A 482 14.91 -4.94 15.94
C ALA A 482 16.35 -4.52 15.56
N SER A 483 17.05 -3.87 16.50
CA SER A 483 18.33 -3.19 16.32
C SER A 483 19.29 -3.79 15.28
N THR A 484 19.84 -2.91 14.45
CA THR A 484 20.93 -3.11 13.49
C THR A 484 22.28 -3.22 14.21
N ARG A 485 22.51 -4.30 14.96
CA ARG A 485 23.87 -4.57 15.43
C ARG A 485 24.78 -4.90 14.24
N ALA A 486 25.80 -4.06 14.03
CA ALA A 486 26.86 -4.34 13.07
C ALA A 486 27.42 -5.74 13.31
N TYR A 487 27.39 -6.56 12.27
CA TYR A 487 27.81 -7.94 12.33
C TYR A 487 29.35 -8.01 12.46
N ARG A 488 29.85 -8.46 13.63
CA ARG A 488 31.31 -8.57 13.91
C ARG A 488 31.87 -10.01 13.84
N GLY A 489 31.06 -10.98 13.44
CA GLY A 489 31.49 -12.39 13.40
C GLY A 489 31.99 -12.84 12.01
N ARG A 490 32.27 -14.14 11.87
CA ARG A 490 32.69 -14.78 10.61
C ARG A 490 31.56 -15.50 9.85
N TRP A 491 30.43 -15.76 10.50
CA TRP A 491 29.24 -16.50 10.02
C TRP A 491 27.90 -15.82 10.37
N ARG A 492 27.03 -15.56 9.39
CA ARG A 492 25.70 -14.90 9.53
C ARG A 492 25.07 -15.06 10.93
N SER A 493 24.68 -13.95 11.57
CA SER A 493 23.90 -14.02 12.81
C SER A 493 22.58 -14.74 12.54
N ARG A 494 22.14 -15.57 13.50
CA ARG A 494 20.77 -16.08 13.50
C ARG A 494 19.81 -14.89 13.56
N GLN A 495 18.80 -14.89 12.71
CA GLN A 495 17.77 -13.86 12.61
C GLN A 495 17.24 -13.50 14.01
N SER A 496 17.05 -12.20 14.28
CA SER A 496 16.32 -11.77 15.46
C SER A 496 14.94 -12.44 15.46
N ARG A 497 14.51 -12.95 16.63
CA ARG A 497 13.19 -13.56 16.80
C ARG A 497 12.01 -12.58 16.61
N ARG A 498 12.28 -11.27 16.47
CA ARG A 498 11.28 -10.22 16.35
C ARG A 498 11.25 -9.66 14.92
N VAL A 499 10.49 -10.32 14.04
CA VAL A 499 10.15 -9.80 12.71
C VAL A 499 8.65 -9.96 12.53
N TRP A 500 7.96 -8.92 12.03
CA TRP A 500 6.56 -9.05 11.64
C TRP A 500 6.51 -9.85 10.33
N ALA A 501 6.33 -11.16 10.45
CA ALA A 501 6.27 -12.05 9.31
C ALA A 501 4.90 -11.97 8.61
N GLN A 502 4.92 -12.20 7.30
CA GLN A 502 3.73 -12.44 6.52
C GLN A 502 2.87 -13.55 7.15
N ASN A 503 1.56 -13.32 7.34
CA ASN A 503 0.64 -14.41 7.67
C ASN A 503 0.48 -15.28 6.42
N PRO A 504 0.76 -16.60 6.48
CA PRO A 504 0.57 -17.49 5.34
C PRO A 504 -0.91 -17.78 5.03
N ALA A 505 -1.84 -17.33 5.91
CA ALA A 505 -3.28 -17.56 5.79
C ALA A 505 -3.96 -16.61 4.79
#